data_AF-A0A699XIG4-F1
#
_entry.id   AF-A0A699XIG4-F1
#
_cell.length_a   1.000
_cell.length_b   1.000
_cell.length_c   1.000
_cell.angle_alpha   90.00
_cell.angle_beta   90.00
_cell.angle_gamma   90.00
#
_symmetry.space_group_name_H-M   'P 1'
#
loop_
_entity.id
_entity.type
_entity.pdbx_description
1 polymer ?
#
loop_
_entity_poly.entity_id
_entity_poly.type
_entity_poly.pdbx_seq_one_letter_code
_entity_poly.pdbx_strand_id
1 'polypeptide(L)'
;PYSEATSQMIDEEVRTIIDNAYTRTKELLTERRHELEVIAKELLEKEVLLQDDLERLVGKRPYGGQTNYQAHMAGTDRSETASEVK
;
A
#
# COMPACT_ATOMS: atom_id res chain seq x y z
N PRO A 1 -24.13 -24.14 -5.99
CA PRO A 1 -24.77 -22.93 -6.57
C PRO A 1 -25.69 -22.28 -5.54
N TYR A 2 -25.50 -20.99 -5.24
CA TYR A 2 -26.34 -20.25 -4.31
C TYR A 2 -27.61 -19.72 -5.00
N SER A 3 -28.60 -19.28 -4.24
CA SER A 3 -29.83 -18.68 -4.78
C SER A 3 -29.55 -17.35 -5.49
N GLU A 4 -30.41 -16.94 -6.43
CA GLU A 4 -30.28 -15.64 -7.12
C GLU A 4 -30.24 -14.48 -6.12
N ALA A 5 -31.07 -14.50 -5.08
CA ALA A 5 -31.07 -13.51 -4.01
C ALA A 5 -29.75 -13.50 -3.22
N THR A 6 -29.15 -14.67 -2.97
CA THR A 6 -27.84 -14.76 -2.31
C THR A 6 -26.73 -14.22 -3.20
N SER A 7 -26.77 -14.51 -4.50
CA SER A 7 -25.78 -14.00 -5.46
C SER A 7 -25.84 -12.48 -5.58
N GLN A 8 -27.05 -11.91 -5.63
CA GLN A 8 -27.24 -10.46 -5.65
C GLN A 8 -26.69 -9.79 -4.39
N MET A 9 -26.97 -10.37 -3.21
CA MET A 9 -26.44 -9.88 -1.94
C MET A 9 -24.90 -9.89 -1.92
N ILE A 10 -24.27 -10.95 -2.46
CA ILE A 10 -22.81 -11.02 -2.54
C ILE A 10 -22.26 -9.91 -3.44
N ASP A 11 -22.85 -9.68 -4.61
CA ASP A 11 -22.38 -8.65 -5.54
C ASP A 11 -22.51 -7.23 -4.94
N GLU A 12 -23.57 -6.98 -4.17
CA GLU A 12 -23.79 -5.71 -3.46
C GLU A 12 -22.74 -5.48 -2.36
N GLU A 13 -22.41 -6.52 -1.58
CA GLU A 13 -21.36 -6.44 -0.55
C GLU A 13 -19.97 -6.25 -1.16
N VAL A 14 -19.66 -6.97 -2.25
CA VAL A 14 -18.38 -6.83 -2.97
C VAL A 14 -18.22 -5.40 -3.49
N ARG A 15 -19.27 -4.83 -4.08
CA ARG A 15 -19.25 -3.43 -4.55
C ARG A 15 -18.98 -2.48 -3.39
N THR A 16 -19.68 -2.66 -2.27
CA THR A 16 -19.51 -1.84 -1.06
C THR A 16 -18.07 -1.90 -0.53
N ILE A 17 -17.47 -3.09 -0.50
CA ILE A 17 -16.07 -3.27 -0.09
C ILE A 17 -15.12 -2.50 -1.00
N ILE A 18 -15.30 -2.61 -2.32
CA ILE A 18 -14.45 -1.93 -3.31
C ILE A 18 -14.59 -0.41 -3.19
N ASP A 19 -15.82 0.10 -3.10
CA ASP A 19 -16.09 1.53 -2.99
C ASP A 19 -15.50 2.14 -1.72
N ASN A 20 -15.59 1.41 -0.60
CA ASN A 20 -14.98 1.80 0.67
C ASN A 20 -13.45 1.82 0.57
N ALA A 21 -12.84 0.78 -0.03
CA ALA A 21 -11.40 0.73 -0.22
C ALA A 21 -10.89 1.85 -1.14
N TYR A 22 -11.62 2.15 -2.21
CA TYR A 22 -11.32 3.24 -3.12
C TYR A 22 -11.36 4.59 -2.40
N THR A 23 -12.46 4.86 -1.69
CA THR A 23 -12.66 6.13 -0.97
C THR A 23 -11.56 6.33 0.07
N ARG A 24 -11.32 5.33 0.91
CA ARG A 24 -10.25 5.36 1.92
C ARG A 24 -8.87 5.60 1.31
N THR A 25 -8.57 4.97 0.18
CA THR A 25 -7.27 5.14 -0.50
C THR A 25 -7.14 6.54 -1.08
N LYS A 26 -8.20 7.06 -1.69
CA LYS A 26 -8.23 8.42 -2.24
C LYS A 26 -8.06 9.46 -1.14
N GLU A 27 -8.74 9.31 -0.01
CA GLU A 27 -8.59 10.17 1.16
C GLU A 27 -7.15 10.15 1.68
N LEU A 28 -6.58 8.97 1.88
CA LEU A 28 -5.19 8.81 2.32
C LEU A 28 -4.20 9.53 1.38
N LEU A 29 -4.35 9.35 0.06
CA LEU A 29 -3.49 10.01 -0.93
C LEU A 29 -3.71 11.52 -1.00
N THR A 30 -4.93 11.98 -0.67
CA THR A 30 -5.26 13.41 -0.64
C THR A 30 -4.70 14.07 0.62
N GLU A 31 -4.78 13.41 1.78
CA GLU A 31 -4.17 13.86 3.03
C GLU A 31 -2.64 13.93 2.91
N ARG A 32 -2.04 12.99 2.18
CA ARG A 32 -0.60 12.89 1.90
C ARG A 32 -0.20 13.45 0.54
N ARG A 33 -0.95 14.43 0.05
CA ARG A 33 -0.77 15.00 -1.29
C ARG A 33 0.63 15.58 -1.50
N HIS A 34 1.19 16.22 -0.47
CA HIS A 34 2.51 16.81 -0.55
C HIS A 34 3.59 15.74 -0.77
N GLU A 35 3.61 14.68 0.04
CA GLU A 35 4.55 13.57 -0.12
C GLU A 35 4.40 12.88 -1.49
N LEU A 36 3.15 12.71 -1.95
CA LEU A 36 2.86 12.16 -3.27
C LEU A 36 3.46 13.00 -4.41
N GLU A 37 3.30 14.32 -4.35
CA GLU A 37 3.84 15.23 -5.37
C GLU A 37 5.37 15.27 -5.37
N VAL A 38 5.99 15.18 -4.20
CA VAL A 38 7.45 15.09 -4.06
C VAL A 38 7.98 13.81 -4.75
N ILE A 39 7.36 12.67 -4.47
CA ILE A 39 7.73 11.39 -5.10
C ILE A 39 7.49 11.43 -6.60
N ALA A 40 6.34 11.95 -7.05
CA ALA A 40 6.02 12.04 -8.47
C ALA A 40 7.03 12.91 -9.24
N LYS A 41 7.47 14.03 -8.66
CA LYS A 41 8.52 14.88 -9.25
C LYS A 41 9.86 14.17 -9.33
N GLU A 42 10.28 13.50 -8.26
CA GLU A 42 11.54 12.76 -8.30
C GLU A 42 11.48 11.62 -9.34
N LEU A 43 10.33 10.95 -9.52
CA LEU A 43 10.16 9.90 -10.54
C LEU A 43 10.27 10.41 -11.98
N LEU A 44 9.97 11.69 -12.22
CA LEU A 44 10.16 12.30 -13.54
C LEU A 44 11.64 12.57 -13.84
N GLU A 45 12.45 12.81 -12.81
CA GLU A 45 13.90 13.03 -12.92
C GLU A 45 14.69 11.71 -12.88
N LYS A 46 14.25 10.78 -12.01
CA LYS A 46 14.80 9.44 -11.83
C LYS A 46 13.72 8.41 -12.09
N GLU A 47 13.85 7.67 -13.19
CA GLU A 47 12.89 6.62 -13.60
C GLU A 47 12.66 5.53 -12.54
N VAL A 48 13.61 5.35 -11.61
CA VAL A 48 13.55 4.36 -10.54
C VAL A 48 13.95 5.00 -9.21
N LEU A 49 13.13 4.79 -8.17
CA LEU A 49 13.45 5.16 -6.79
C LEU A 49 13.75 3.93 -5.95
N LEU A 50 14.80 4.00 -5.14
CA LEU A 50 15.14 2.97 -4.17
C LEU A 50 14.56 3.31 -2.79
N GLN A 51 14.66 2.35 -1.86
CA GLN A 51 14.18 2.55 -0.49
C GLN A 51 14.83 3.78 0.18
N ASP A 52 16.13 3.98 -0.02
CA ASP A 52 16.86 5.12 0.55
C ASP A 52 16.38 6.46 -0.02
N ASP A 53 15.94 6.49 -1.30
CA ASP A 53 15.32 7.69 -1.88
C ASP A 53 13.99 7.99 -1.21
N LEU A 54 13.16 6.98 -0.95
CA LEU A 54 11.90 7.18 -0.23
C LEU A 54 12.13 7.68 1.20
N GLU A 55 13.09 7.10 1.92
CA GLU A 55 13.43 7.58 3.27
C GLU A 55 13.95 9.03 3.27
N ARG A 56 14.69 9.42 2.24
CA ARG A 56 15.14 10.81 2.06
C ARG A 56 14.00 11.78 1.73
N LEU A 57 13.04 11.35 0.92
CA LEU A 57 11.96 12.22 0.42
C LEU A 57 10.79 12.37 1.40
N VAL A 58 10.38 11.29 2.06
CA VAL A 58 9.17 11.26 2.90
C VAL A 58 9.45 10.81 4.34
N GLY A 59 10.71 10.55 4.68
CA GLY A 59 11.13 10.12 6.00
C GLY A 59 11.01 8.61 6.22
N LYS A 60 11.38 8.18 7.43
CA LYS A 60 11.33 6.76 7.81
C LYS A 60 9.90 6.28 8.01
N ARG A 61 9.64 5.01 7.65
CA ARG A 61 8.34 4.38 7.82
C ARG A 61 7.91 4.42 9.30
N PRO A 62 6.73 4.98 9.63
CA PRO A 62 6.30 5.18 11.01
C PRO A 62 5.82 3.89 11.69
N TYR A 63 5.37 2.90 10.93
CA TYR A 63 4.95 1.60 11.44
C TYR A 63 6.06 0.58 11.17
N GLY A 64 6.71 0.15 12.26
CA GLY A 64 7.93 -0.66 12.23
C GLY A 64 7.73 -2.09 11.72
N GLY A 65 8.75 -2.57 11.01
CA GLY A 65 8.87 -3.92 10.46
C GLY A 65 9.90 -3.90 9.34
N GLN A 66 10.71 -4.96 9.21
CA GLN A 66 11.63 -5.05 8.08
C GLN A 66 10.82 -5.02 6.78
N THR A 67 11.24 -4.17 5.84
CA THR A 67 10.70 -4.23 4.48
C THR A 67 11.14 -5.55 3.86
N ASN A 68 10.38 -6.05 2.88
CA ASN A 68 10.80 -7.23 2.12
C ASN A 68 12.22 -7.04 1.54
N TYR A 69 12.55 -5.81 1.13
CA TYR A 69 13.88 -5.44 0.67
C TYR A 69 14.96 -5.60 1.77
N GLN A 70 14.72 -5.08 2.98
CA GLN A 70 15.64 -5.25 4.10
C GLN A 70 15.80 -6.72 4.51
N ALA A 71 14.72 -7.49 4.53
CA ALA A 71 14.78 -8.93 4.83
C ALA A 71 15.60 -9.69 3.77
N HIS A 72 15.45 -9.34 2.50
CA HIS A 72 16.22 -9.92 1.40
C HIS A 72 17.71 -9.58 1.45
N MET A 73 18.06 -8.33 1.80
CA MET A 73 19.45 -7.91 1.99
C MET A 73 20.09 -8.51 3.25
N ALA A 74 19.31 -8.76 4.29
CA ALA A 74 19.77 -9.33 5.56
C ALA A 74 19.94 -10.87 5.52
N GLY A 75 19.59 -11.53 4.41
CA GLY A 75 19.74 -12.98 4.24
C GLY A 75 18.79 -13.81 5.12
N THR A 76 17.73 -13.21 5.65
CA THR A 76 16.72 -13.90 6.46
C THR A 76 15.63 -14.47 5.54
N ASP A 77 15.53 -15.79 5.48
CA ASP A 77 14.53 -16.51 4.68
C ASP A 77 13.09 -16.27 5.18
N ARG A 78 12.13 -16.31 4.25
CA ARG A 78 10.76 -15.80 4.34
C ARG A 78 9.85 -16.67 5.23
N SER A 79 9.20 -16.09 6.24
CA SER A 79 7.85 -16.56 6.61
C SER A 79 6.97 -15.55 7.33
N GLU A 80 7.49 -14.46 7.90
CA GLU A 80 6.64 -13.50 8.62
C GLU A 80 7.16 -12.08 8.38
N THR A 81 6.59 -11.41 7.38
CA THR A 81 6.82 -9.96 7.22
C THR A 81 5.62 -9.25 7.82
N ALA A 82 5.86 -8.17 8.56
CA ALA A 82 4.88 -7.46 9.39
C ALA A 82 3.63 -6.92 8.65
N SER A 83 3.55 -7.09 7.32
CA SER A 83 2.31 -6.96 6.55
C SER A 83 1.24 -8.00 6.90
N GLU A 84 1.58 -9.10 7.58
CA GLU A 84 0.63 -10.13 8.05
C GLU A 84 0.28 -10.01 9.54
N VAL A 85 0.95 -9.12 10.29
CA VAL A 85 0.68 -8.90 11.72
C VAL A 85 -0.07 -7.58 11.93
N LYS A 86 -1.30 -7.51 11.42
CA LYS A 86 -2.46 -6.88 12.08
C LYS A 86 -3.74 -7.01 11.28
#